data_AF-A0A7U9S8H3-F1
#
_entry.id   AF-A0A7U9S8H3-F1
#
_cell.length_a   1.000
_cell.length_b   1.000
_cell.length_c   1.000
_cell.angle_alpha   90.00
_cell.angle_beta   90.00
_cell.angle_gamma   90.00
#
_symmetry.space_group_name_H-M   'P 1'
#
loop_
_entity.id
_entity.type
_entity.pdbx_description
1 polymer ?
#
loop_
_entity_poly.entity_id
_entity_poly.type
_entity_poly.pdbx_seq_one_letter_code
_entity_poly.pdbx_strand_id
1 'polypeptide(L)'
;MMKLKWTMNGVTFNRSNYRPVIARFDNTTCWLSLAACTTTSGFRAAVRELATAYGAKTVELKYFYDDDDNQTETNVVDFMKLYSEELDKSYFIFRNELKVPSGTPRKFINYTEGQIFTTA
;
A
#
# COMPACT_ATOMS: atom_id res chain seq x y z
N MET A 1 18.45 11.25 -8.74
CA MET A 1 17.29 10.54 -8.16
C MET A 1 17.08 11.07 -6.74
N MET A 2 15.91 11.61 -6.41
CA MET A 2 15.64 12.03 -5.02
C MET A 2 15.53 10.79 -4.12
N LYS A 3 16.19 10.83 -2.97
CA LYS A 3 16.14 9.76 -1.98
C LYS A 3 14.85 9.90 -1.16
N LEU A 4 13.96 8.91 -1.25
CA LEU A 4 12.75 8.84 -0.43
C LEU A 4 13.13 8.90 1.07
N LYS A 5 12.57 9.88 1.80
CA LYS A 5 12.76 10.04 3.26
C LYS A 5 11.73 9.17 4.00
N TRP A 6 12.17 8.46 5.04
CA TRP A 6 11.33 7.50 5.77
C TRP A 6 11.09 7.93 7.21
N THR A 7 9.83 7.91 7.64
CA THR A 7 9.40 7.95 9.04
C THR A 7 8.85 6.56 9.39
N MET A 8 9.44 5.90 10.38
CA MET A 8 9.27 4.44 10.56
C MET A 8 8.24 4.03 11.63
N ASN A 9 7.90 4.90 12.59
CA ASN A 9 6.98 4.63 13.71
C ASN A 9 7.11 3.21 14.32
N GLY A 10 8.34 2.78 14.63
CA GLY A 10 8.61 1.47 15.23
C GLY A 10 8.56 0.27 14.28
N VAL A 11 8.26 0.46 12.99
CA VAL A 11 8.31 -0.62 11.99
C VAL A 11 9.74 -1.10 11.79
N THR A 12 9.94 -2.42 11.81
CA THR A 12 11.24 -3.07 11.60
C THR A 12 11.20 -4.01 10.39
N PHE A 13 12.35 -4.13 9.72
CA PHE A 13 12.53 -4.95 8.51
C PHE A 13 13.27 -6.26 8.77
N ASN A 14 13.04 -6.83 9.96
CA ASN A 14 13.65 -8.09 10.34
C ASN A 14 13.17 -9.23 9.41
N ARG A 15 14.04 -10.21 9.18
CA ARG A 15 13.69 -11.39 8.39
C ARG A 15 12.47 -12.07 8.99
N SER A 16 11.55 -12.52 8.13
CA SER A 16 10.30 -13.20 8.53
C SER A 16 9.36 -12.37 9.42
N ASN A 17 9.46 -11.04 9.41
CA ASN A 17 8.43 -10.19 9.99
C ASN A 17 7.28 -10.02 8.98
N TYR A 18 6.12 -10.57 9.29
CA TYR A 18 4.90 -10.52 8.47
C TYR A 18 3.81 -9.62 9.06
N ARG A 19 4.12 -8.84 10.11
CA ARG A 19 3.15 -7.88 10.67
C ARG A 19 2.68 -6.94 9.55
N PRO A 20 1.37 -6.77 9.32
CA PRO A 20 0.86 -5.88 8.28
C PRO A 20 1.34 -4.44 8.50
N VAL A 21 1.78 -3.78 7.43
CA VAL A 21 2.30 -2.40 7.43
C VAL A 21 1.49 -1.58 6.44
N ILE A 22 1.26 -0.32 6.78
CA ILE A 22 0.69 0.69 5.90
C ILE A 22 1.68 1.83 5.69
N ALA A 23 1.58 2.48 4.54
CA ALA A 23 2.41 3.61 4.13
C ALA A 23 1.56 4.84 3.81
N ARG A 24 2.05 6.04 4.13
CA ARG A 24 1.47 7.30 3.66
C ARG A 24 2.54 8.14 3.00
N PHE A 25 2.29 8.61 1.79
CA PHE A 25 3.21 9.50 1.09
C PHE A 25 2.86 10.96 1.36
N ASP A 26 3.81 11.86 1.11
CA ASP A 26 3.58 13.31 1.17
C ASP A 26 2.53 13.79 0.17
N ASN A 27 2.28 13.02 -0.88
CA ASN A 27 1.31 13.32 -1.93
C ASN A 27 0.12 12.37 -1.94
N THR A 28 -0.24 11.70 -0.83
CA THR A 28 -1.46 10.89 -0.74
C THR A 28 -2.47 11.40 0.28
N THR A 29 -3.76 11.26 -0.03
CA THR A 29 -4.87 11.61 0.88
C THR A 29 -5.22 10.48 1.86
N CYS A 30 -4.78 9.26 1.58
CA CYS A 30 -5.03 8.04 2.35
C CYS A 30 -3.74 7.31 2.72
N TRP A 31 -3.88 6.30 3.58
CA TRP A 31 -2.87 5.28 3.79
C TRP A 31 -2.97 4.19 2.72
N LEU A 32 -1.84 3.52 2.47
CA LEU A 32 -1.67 2.52 1.45
C LEU A 32 -1.21 1.20 2.07
N SER A 33 -1.96 0.13 1.84
CA SER A 33 -1.63 -1.26 2.19
C SER A 33 -1.32 -2.06 0.93
N LEU A 34 -0.56 -3.14 1.04
CA LEU A 34 -0.34 -4.05 -0.08
C LEU A 34 -1.40 -5.15 -0.04
N ALA A 35 -2.15 -5.35 -1.13
CA ALA A 35 -3.21 -6.36 -1.20
C ALA A 35 -2.72 -7.82 -1.07
N ALA A 36 -1.40 -8.03 -1.13
CA ALA A 36 -0.77 -9.33 -1.02
C ALA A 36 -0.10 -9.51 0.36
N CYS A 37 -0.25 -10.70 0.95
CA CYS A 37 0.52 -11.08 2.13
C CYS A 37 2.01 -11.07 1.79
N THR A 38 2.80 -10.31 2.55
CA THR A 38 4.24 -10.17 2.33
C THR A 38 4.97 -9.90 3.64
N THR A 39 6.30 -9.95 3.60
CA THR A 39 7.13 -9.51 4.73
C THR A 39 7.22 -7.98 4.77
N THR A 40 7.55 -7.38 5.91
CA THR A 40 7.79 -5.93 5.99
C THR A 40 8.91 -5.46 5.05
N SER A 41 9.90 -6.32 4.77
CA SER A 41 10.94 -6.08 3.75
C SER A 41 10.40 -6.09 2.31
N GLY A 42 9.49 -7.02 1.99
CA GLY A 42 8.79 -7.03 0.71
C GLY A 42 7.90 -5.81 0.53
N PHE A 43 7.16 -5.42 1.58
CA PHE A 43 6.36 -4.20 1.61
C PHE A 43 7.24 -2.96 1.36
N ARG A 44 8.41 -2.86 2.03
CA ARG A 44 9.37 -1.77 1.80
C ARG A 44 9.81 -1.65 0.35
N ALA A 45 10.06 -2.78 -0.31
CA ALA A 45 10.45 -2.80 -1.72
C ALA A 45 9.31 -2.28 -2.61
N ALA A 46 8.08 -2.75 -2.37
CA ALA A 46 6.89 -2.29 -3.10
C ALA A 46 6.63 -0.78 -2.90
N VAL A 47 6.77 -0.29 -1.66
CA VAL A 47 6.62 1.15 -1.33
C VAL A 47 7.65 2.01 -2.06
N ARG A 48 8.91 1.56 -2.16
CA ARG A 48 9.94 2.30 -2.93
C ARG A 48 9.56 2.41 -4.40
N GLU A 49 9.06 1.32 -4.95
CA GLU A 49 8.66 1.28 -6.35
C GLU A 49 7.48 2.22 -6.61
N LEU A 50 6.44 2.14 -5.77
CA LEU A 50 5.27 2.99 -5.86
C LEU A 50 5.63 4.48 -5.68
N ALA A 51 6.45 4.80 -4.68
CA ALA A 51 6.92 6.17 -4.46
C ALA A 51 7.67 6.73 -5.67
N THR A 52 8.46 5.89 -6.36
CA THR A 52 9.17 6.28 -7.58
C THR A 52 8.20 6.53 -8.73
N ALA A 53 7.19 5.67 -8.89
CA ALA A 53 6.18 5.79 -9.95
C ALA A 53 5.33 7.06 -9.82
N TYR A 54 5.00 7.48 -8.59
CA TYR A 54 4.13 8.64 -8.31
C TYR A 54 4.86 9.85 -7.73
N GLY A 55 6.20 9.89 -7.79
CA GLY A 55 6.99 11.07 -7.43
C GLY A 55 6.96 11.48 -5.95
N ALA A 56 6.66 10.56 -5.04
CA ALA A 56 6.66 10.83 -3.60
C ALA A 56 8.07 11.11 -3.07
N LYS A 57 8.21 12.06 -2.15
CA LYS A 57 9.49 12.47 -1.54
C LYS A 57 9.64 11.97 -0.12
N THR A 58 8.54 11.76 0.58
CA THR A 58 8.55 11.21 1.94
C THR A 58 7.54 10.08 2.06
N VAL A 59 7.84 9.13 2.94
CA VAL A 59 6.92 8.08 3.35
C VAL A 59 6.92 7.93 4.85
N GLU A 60 5.73 7.87 5.42
CA GLU A 60 5.48 7.44 6.79
C GLU A 60 5.01 5.98 6.77
N LEU A 61 5.57 5.14 7.63
CA LEU A 61 5.16 3.76 7.84
C LEU A 61 4.62 3.58 9.25
N LYS A 62 3.67 2.67 9.41
CA LYS A 62 3.31 2.10 10.72
C LYS A 62 2.69 0.71 10.56
N TYR A 63 2.62 -0.05 11.65
CA TYR A 63 1.86 -1.30 11.66
C TYR A 63 0.36 -1.00 11.50
N PHE A 64 -0.32 -1.81 10.69
CA PHE A 64 -1.73 -1.61 10.40
C PHE A 64 -2.61 -1.99 11.60
N TYR A 65 -2.16 -2.96 12.39
CA TYR A 65 -2.79 -3.37 13.64
C TYR A 65 -1.83 -3.10 14.80
N ASP A 66 -2.38 -2.67 15.93
CA ASP A 66 -1.64 -2.56 17.19
C ASP A 66 -1.40 -3.93 17.83
N ASP A 67 -0.84 -3.95 19.04
CA ASP A 67 -0.53 -5.21 19.74
C ASP A 67 -1.78 -5.93 20.29
N ASP A 68 -2.93 -5.23 20.33
CA ASP A 68 -4.24 -5.76 20.73
C ASP A 68 -5.12 -6.14 19.52
N ASP A 69 -4.52 -6.20 18.32
CA ASP A 69 -5.16 -6.51 17.03
C ASP A 69 -6.23 -5.50 16.59
N ASN A 70 -6.18 -4.26 17.11
CA ASN A 70 -7.05 -3.19 16.66
C ASN A 70 -6.43 -2.46 15.46
N GLN A 71 -7.26 -2.16 14.47
CA GLN A 71 -6.87 -1.43 13.27
C GLN A 71 -6.48 0.02 13.61
N THR A 72 -5.28 0.46 13.21
CA THR A 72 -4.73 1.77 13.58
C THR A 72 -5.18 2.92 12.68
N GLU A 73 -5.78 2.63 11.51
CA GLU A 73 -6.24 3.61 10.52
C GLU A 73 -7.45 3.10 9.75
N THR A 74 -8.41 3.97 9.45
CA THR A 74 -9.62 3.59 8.70
C THR A 74 -9.59 4.02 7.23
N ASN A 75 -8.89 5.11 6.90
CA ASN A 75 -8.74 5.58 5.52
C ASN A 75 -7.54 4.91 4.83
N VAL A 76 -7.71 3.63 4.50
CA VAL A 76 -6.67 2.78 3.89
C VAL A 76 -7.14 2.24 2.55
N VAL A 77 -6.27 2.32 1.54
CA VAL A 77 -6.50 1.77 0.21
C VAL A 77 -5.44 0.72 -0.12
N ASP A 78 -5.86 -0.48 -0.55
CA ASP A 78 -4.88 -1.46 -1.01
C ASP A 78 -4.36 -1.11 -2.40
N PHE A 79 -3.06 -1.24 -2.60
CA PHE A 79 -2.42 -1.22 -3.90
C PHE A 79 -1.84 -2.60 -4.25
N MET A 80 -1.71 -2.87 -5.53
CA MET A 80 -0.96 -4.00 -6.04
C MET A 80 -0.40 -3.71 -7.43
N LYS A 81 0.75 -4.33 -7.73
CA LYS A 81 1.38 -4.27 -9.04
C LYS A 81 0.97 -5.48 -9.85
N LEU A 82 0.44 -5.26 -11.05
CA LEU A 82 0.07 -6.29 -12.01
C LEU A 82 0.94 -6.15 -13.26
N TYR A 83 1.12 -7.25 -13.98
CA TYR A 83 1.73 -7.26 -15.32
C TYR A 83 0.63 -7.42 -16.36
N SER A 84 0.69 -6.61 -17.42
CA SER A 84 -0.14 -6.76 -18.62
C SER A 84 0.73 -7.35 -19.72
N GLU A 85 0.36 -8.54 -20.20
CA GLU A 85 0.99 -9.17 -21.38
C GLU A 85 0.76 -8.34 -22.64
N GLU A 86 -0.46 -7.79 -22.81
CA GLU A 86 -0.84 -6.95 -23.95
C GLU A 86 0.04 -5.70 -24.06
N LEU A 87 0.32 -5.05 -22.94
CA LEU A 87 1.10 -3.82 -22.89
C LEU A 87 2.59 -4.06 -22.64
N ASP A 88 2.99 -5.32 -22.44
CA ASP A 88 4.31 -5.76 -21.97
C ASP A 88 4.89 -4.87 -20.85
N LYS A 89 4.04 -4.53 -19.87
CA LYS A 89 4.44 -3.65 -18.78
C LYS A 89 3.68 -3.92 -17.50
N SER A 90 4.33 -3.57 -16.39
CA SER A 90 3.65 -3.55 -15.10
C SER A 90 2.91 -2.23 -14.87
N TYR A 91 1.81 -2.31 -14.15
CA TYR A 91 1.01 -1.16 -13.72
C TYR A 91 0.48 -1.38 -12.31
N PHE A 92 0.16 -0.28 -11.62
CA PHE A 92 -0.45 -0.34 -10.29
C PHE A 92 -1.97 -0.26 -10.42
N ILE A 93 -2.66 -1.00 -9.55
CA ILE A 93 -4.09 -0.82 -9.32
C ILE A 93 -4.32 -0.53 -7.84
N PHE A 94 -5.41 0.20 -7.56
CA PHE A 94 -5.84 0.59 -6.22
C PHE A 94 -7.27 0.13 -6.01
N ARG A 95 -7.50 -0.73 -5.01
CA ARG A 95 -8.84 -1.29 -4.74
C ARG A 95 -8.94 -1.86 -3.35
N ASN A 96 -10.15 -1.87 -2.79
CA ASN A 96 -10.42 -2.61 -1.55
C ASN A 96 -11.46 -3.70 -1.81
N GLU A 97 -11.33 -4.83 -1.12
CA GLU A 97 -12.36 -5.88 -1.13
C GLU A 97 -13.58 -5.42 -0.32
N LEU A 98 -14.77 -5.56 -0.89
CA LEU A 98 -16.03 -5.31 -0.21
C LEU A 98 -16.45 -6.56 0.55
N LYS A 99 -16.93 -6.39 1.77
CA LYS A 99 -17.53 -7.48 2.53
C LYS A 99 -18.82 -7.93 1.84
N VAL A 100 -18.84 -9.18 1.40
CA VAL A 100 -19.99 -9.81 0.75
C VAL A 100 -20.40 -11.09 1.49
N PRO A 101 -21.67 -11.53 1.40
CA PRO A 101 -22.10 -12.78 2.04
C PRO A 101 -21.33 -14.01 1.56
N SER A 102 -21.21 -15.03 2.42
CA SER A 102 -20.59 -16.30 2.04
C SER A 102 -21.27 -16.92 0.81
N GLY A 103 -20.49 -17.50 -0.10
CA GLY A 103 -20.96 -18.05 -1.37
C GLY A 103 -21.19 -17.04 -2.49
N THR A 104 -21.02 -15.74 -2.24
CA THR A 104 -21.07 -14.72 -3.30
C THR A 104 -19.67 -14.44 -3.86
N PRO A 105 -19.56 -14.15 -5.17
CA PRO A 105 -18.29 -13.71 -5.74
C PRO A 105 -17.76 -12.44 -5.05
N ARG A 106 -16.44 -12.37 -4.89
CA ARG A 106 -15.78 -11.19 -4.34
C ARG A 106 -16.15 -9.94 -5.14
N LYS A 107 -16.34 -8.83 -4.43
CA LYS A 107 -16.56 -7.52 -5.02
C LYS A 107 -15.47 -6.57 -4.56
N PHE A 108 -15.13 -5.62 -5.41
CA PHE A 108 -14.09 -4.63 -5.13
C PHE A 108 -14.60 -3.24 -5.45
N ILE A 109 -14.20 -2.27 -4.64
CA ILE A 109 -14.23 -0.86 -5.01
C ILE A 109 -12.86 -0.50 -5.60
N ASN A 110 -12.83 0.09 -6.79
CA ASN A 110 -11.60 0.53 -7.44
C ASN A 110 -11.46 2.04 -7.30
N TYR A 111 -10.22 2.50 -7.13
CA TYR A 111 -9.87 3.91 -7.02
C TYR A 111 -9.01 4.32 -8.21
N THR A 112 -9.25 5.53 -8.71
CA THR A 112 -8.38 6.16 -9.70
C THR A 112 -7.18 6.80 -9.00
N GLU A 113 -6.10 7.01 -9.74
CA GLU A 113 -4.90 7.66 -9.20
C GLU A 113 -5.20 9.04 -8.62
N GLY A 114 -6.08 9.83 -9.26
CA GLY A 114 -6.50 11.16 -8.77
C GLY A 114 -7.33 11.14 -7.49
N GLN A 115 -7.87 9.98 -7.08
CA GLN A 115 -8.50 9.82 -5.76
C GLN A 115 -7.47 9.54 -4.65
N ILE A 116 -6.29 9.05 -5.02
CA ILE A 116 -5.23 8.63 -4.09
C ILE A 116 -4.16 9.70 -3.95
N PHE A 117 -3.68 10.24 -5.08
CA PHE A 117 -2.57 11.16 -5.15
C PHE A 117 -3.02 12.61 -5.36
N THR A 118 -2.39 13.54 -4.64
CA THR A 118 -2.75 14.97 -4.64
C THR A 118 -2.02 15.79 -5.70
N THR A 119 -1.05 15.19 -6.39
CA THR A 119 -0.29 15.82 -7.47
C THR A 119 -0.54 15.04 -8.76
N ALA A 120 -1.22 15.68 -9.70
CA ALA A 120 -1.26 15.30 -11.11
C ALA A 120 0.02 15.74 -11.83
#